data_AF-A0A9P6ECC1-F1
#
_entry.id   AF-A0A9P6ECC1-F1
#
_cell.length_a   1.000
_cell.length_b   1.000
_cell.length_c   1.000
_cell.angle_alpha   90.00
_cell.angle_beta   90.00
_cell.angle_gamma   90.00
#
_symmetry.space_group_name_H-M   'P 1'
#
loop_
_entity.id
_entity.type
_entity.pdbx_description
1 polymer ?
#
loop_
_entity_poly.entity_id
_entity_poly.type
_entity_poly.pdbx_seq_one_letter_code
_entity_poly.pdbx_strand_id
1 'polypeptide(L)'
;MLHGGRGFPLWFPSPSLNLSKEYRLKGFSIGDVGYFTPEGGFEFLFNILRAAKHPINGSASDVPEGFIPHSPLNARDIRKNWDFESGAYMCGPSVQASRVESAGLTFRSTSSEGAILTMPKGACKTELNSTSSFQRYVSQHAESWYKFAHGPCGRNVANGELRLVYGCDKSIAWGMAAFSNTTNAELKFSKSQHRSDGESSYSWEHSEIAEAARVGPGGHDNKDVGRLGNPARNQCLFLRSMTVTLATHIWEGLGLGIRAEPMFQESTLSLSDQSLWSMDPATILGTEYVFRLLSGVNAVLHAAEASGSSEVAVPVNKVRMQDGRKPFLNDVSLMVVSHPSSIINKLLFRLYPTATMAITTDAAWQAILPQVRSFAA
;
A
#
# COMPACT_ATOMS: atom_id res chain seq x y z
N MET A 1 12.07 -0.37 -1.93
CA MET A 1 11.17 -1.23 -2.75
C MET A 1 10.27 -0.45 -3.71
N LEU A 2 9.73 0.72 -3.31
CA LEU A 2 8.87 1.59 -4.15
C LEU A 2 9.43 1.99 -5.53
N HIS A 3 10.75 2.05 -5.66
CA HIS A 3 11.45 2.48 -6.87
C HIS A 3 11.33 1.48 -8.05
N GLY A 4 10.83 0.27 -7.83
CA GLY A 4 10.68 -0.74 -8.88
C GLY A 4 9.53 -0.48 -9.86
N GLY A 5 8.71 0.56 -9.64
CA GLY A 5 7.57 0.86 -10.52
C GLY A 5 6.44 -0.19 -10.47
N ARG A 6 6.34 -0.94 -9.37
CA ARG A 6 5.42 -2.10 -9.25
C ARG A 6 4.14 -1.81 -8.46
N GLY A 7 3.98 -0.58 -8.00
CA GLY A 7 2.92 -0.15 -7.08
C GLY A 7 3.40 -0.09 -5.64
N PHE A 8 2.45 -0.14 -4.71
CA PHE A 8 2.72 -0.12 -3.28
C PHE A 8 3.12 -1.53 -2.79
N PRO A 9 4.28 -1.71 -2.13
CA PRO A 9 4.67 -2.99 -1.55
C PRO A 9 3.79 -3.30 -0.32
N LEU A 10 3.37 -4.55 -0.17
CA LEU A 10 2.65 -5.00 1.03
C LEU A 10 3.59 -5.76 1.97
N TRP A 11 3.63 -5.36 3.24
CA TRP A 11 4.31 -6.09 4.30
C TRP A 11 3.51 -7.30 4.79
N PHE A 12 2.20 -7.27 4.62
CA PHE A 12 1.28 -8.40 4.83
C PHE A 12 0.62 -8.80 3.50
N PRO A 13 1.24 -9.71 2.72
CA PRO A 13 0.72 -10.16 1.42
C PRO A 13 -0.54 -11.02 1.46
N SER A 14 -0.81 -11.69 2.59
CA SER A 14 -1.93 -12.63 2.74
C SER A 14 -3.26 -11.88 2.88
N PRO A 15 -4.34 -12.36 2.23
CA PRO A 15 -5.69 -11.87 2.53
C PRO A 15 -6.11 -12.26 3.96
N SER A 16 -7.00 -11.47 4.55
CA SER A 16 -7.58 -11.77 5.88
C SER A 16 -8.26 -13.13 5.92
N LEU A 17 -8.06 -13.89 7.01
CA LEU A 17 -8.68 -15.19 7.25
C LEU A 17 -10.21 -15.12 7.37
N ASN A 18 -10.76 -13.93 7.67
CA ASN A 18 -12.20 -13.71 7.79
C ASN A 18 -12.92 -13.65 6.43
N LEU A 19 -12.17 -13.56 5.33
CA LEU A 19 -12.74 -13.52 3.98
C LEU A 19 -13.12 -14.92 3.51
N SER A 20 -14.07 -14.97 2.57
CA SER A 20 -14.57 -16.23 2.01
C SER A 20 -13.45 -17.07 1.41
N LYS A 21 -13.61 -18.40 1.42
CA LYS A 21 -12.64 -19.32 0.81
C LYS A 21 -12.37 -18.96 -0.66
N GLU A 22 -13.41 -18.54 -1.39
CA GLU A 22 -13.26 -18.13 -2.79
C GLU A 22 -12.37 -16.90 -2.93
N TYR A 23 -12.54 -15.90 -2.06
CA TYR A 23 -11.68 -14.74 -2.04
C TYR A 23 -10.25 -15.11 -1.65
N ARG A 24 -10.07 -15.86 -0.55
CA ARG A 24 -8.74 -16.25 -0.08
C ARG A 24 -7.97 -17.10 -1.08
N LEU A 25 -8.64 -17.97 -1.86
CA LEU A 25 -8.01 -18.71 -2.96
C LEU A 25 -7.45 -17.77 -4.04
N LYS A 26 -8.15 -16.67 -4.34
CA LYS A 26 -7.75 -15.69 -5.36
C LYS A 26 -6.75 -14.67 -4.83
N GLY A 27 -6.91 -14.20 -3.59
CA GLY A 27 -6.23 -13.02 -3.02
C GLY A 27 -6.66 -11.70 -3.69
N PHE A 28 -6.06 -10.59 -3.26
CA PHE A 28 -6.37 -9.23 -3.76
C PHE A 28 -6.33 -9.14 -5.29
N SER A 29 -7.36 -8.62 -5.93
CA SER A 29 -7.60 -8.71 -7.36
C SER A 29 -8.02 -7.38 -7.96
N ILE A 30 -7.93 -7.29 -9.29
CA ILE A 30 -8.45 -6.14 -10.04
C ILE A 30 -9.92 -5.93 -9.68
N GLY A 31 -10.28 -4.69 -9.41
CA GLY A 31 -11.63 -4.27 -9.02
C GLY A 31 -11.88 -4.24 -7.53
N ASP A 32 -10.95 -4.70 -6.68
CA ASP A 32 -11.11 -4.60 -5.24
C ASP A 32 -11.09 -3.13 -4.80
N VAL A 33 -12.04 -2.77 -3.95
CA VAL A 33 -12.10 -1.50 -3.23
C VAL A 33 -11.70 -1.76 -1.78
N GLY A 34 -10.84 -0.91 -1.24
CA GLY A 34 -10.29 -1.10 0.09
C GLY A 34 -9.38 0.05 0.52
N TYR A 35 -8.56 -0.18 1.54
CA TYR A 35 -7.57 0.77 2.01
C TYR A 35 -6.35 0.03 2.57
N PHE A 36 -5.20 0.70 2.59
CA PHE A 36 -4.00 0.13 3.21
C PHE A 36 -4.10 0.23 4.72
N THR A 37 -3.68 -0.83 5.42
CA THR A 37 -3.68 -0.83 6.88
C THR A 37 -2.35 -0.29 7.42
N PRO A 38 -2.32 0.30 8.63
CA PRO A 38 -1.08 0.80 9.24
C PRO A 38 0.00 -0.27 9.37
N GLU A 39 -0.39 -1.54 9.51
CA GLU A 39 0.54 -2.67 9.61
C GLU A 39 1.19 -3.03 8.25
N GLY A 40 0.73 -2.43 7.15
CA GLY A 40 1.26 -2.68 5.81
C GLY A 40 0.52 -3.79 5.06
N GLY A 41 -0.75 -4.04 5.40
CA GLY A 41 -1.67 -4.89 4.66
C GLY A 41 -2.64 -4.10 3.76
N PHE A 42 -3.64 -4.80 3.23
CA PHE A 42 -4.76 -4.20 2.50
C PHE A 42 -6.07 -4.77 3.03
N GLU A 43 -6.97 -3.91 3.49
CA GLU A 43 -8.31 -4.29 3.94
C GLU A 43 -9.28 -4.23 2.77
N PHE A 44 -9.93 -5.36 2.47
CA PHE A 44 -10.93 -5.47 1.41
C PHE A 44 -12.30 -5.01 1.90
N LEU A 45 -13.00 -4.22 1.08
CA LEU A 45 -14.40 -3.83 1.32
C LEU A 45 -15.34 -4.58 0.37
N PHE A 46 -15.14 -4.44 -0.94
CA PHE A 46 -15.94 -5.11 -1.98
C PHE A 46 -15.20 -5.09 -3.33
N ASN A 47 -15.64 -5.86 -4.31
CA ASN A 47 -15.10 -5.87 -5.67
C ASN A 47 -16.12 -5.35 -6.69
N ILE A 48 -15.74 -4.32 -7.46
CA ILE A 48 -16.63 -3.64 -8.42
C ILE A 48 -17.02 -4.50 -9.62
N LEU A 49 -16.25 -5.56 -9.92
CA LEU A 49 -16.48 -6.46 -11.05
C LEU A 49 -17.36 -7.66 -10.68
N ARG A 50 -17.84 -7.70 -9.44
CA ARG A 50 -18.67 -8.78 -8.92
C ARG A 50 -20.04 -8.24 -8.54
N ALA A 51 -21.07 -9.05 -8.78
CA ALA A 51 -22.42 -8.73 -8.33
C ALA A 51 -22.47 -8.62 -6.80
N ALA A 52 -23.43 -7.85 -6.27
CA ALA A 52 -23.62 -7.65 -4.83
C ALA A 52 -23.66 -8.97 -4.04
N LYS A 53 -24.37 -9.98 -4.54
CA LYS A 53 -24.53 -11.30 -3.90
C LYS A 53 -23.50 -12.34 -4.33
N HIS A 54 -22.42 -11.92 -5.00
CA HIS A 54 -21.34 -12.84 -5.37
C HIS A 54 -20.56 -13.25 -4.12
N PRO A 55 -20.09 -14.50 -3.97
CA PRO A 55 -19.37 -14.93 -2.76
C PRO A 55 -18.06 -14.18 -2.42
N ILE A 56 -17.60 -13.30 -3.31
CA ILE A 56 -16.46 -12.39 -3.08
C ILE A 56 -16.92 -11.15 -2.34
N ASN A 57 -18.05 -10.57 -2.75
CA ASN A 57 -18.67 -9.45 -2.07
C ASN A 57 -19.47 -9.91 -0.85
N GLY A 58 -19.83 -11.20 -0.77
CA GLY A 58 -20.63 -11.74 0.31
C GLY A 58 -22.12 -11.54 0.03
N SER A 59 -22.77 -10.73 0.85
CA SER A 59 -24.20 -10.43 0.80
C SER A 59 -24.48 -9.05 0.20
N ALA A 60 -25.77 -8.76 -0.04
CA ALA A 60 -26.16 -7.45 -0.56
C ALA A 60 -25.93 -6.28 0.43
N SER A 61 -25.77 -6.56 1.73
CA SER A 61 -25.40 -5.54 2.73
C SER A 61 -23.89 -5.30 2.83
N ASP A 62 -23.08 -6.12 2.16
CA ASP A 62 -21.62 -6.04 2.17
C ASP A 62 -21.09 -5.23 0.96
N VAL A 63 -21.96 -4.42 0.35
CA VAL A 63 -21.62 -3.48 -0.73
C VAL A 63 -22.32 -2.13 -0.50
N PRO A 64 -21.87 -1.05 -1.14
CA PRO A 64 -22.53 0.25 -1.04
C PRO A 64 -24.02 0.22 -1.42
N GLU A 65 -24.81 1.09 -0.81
CA GLU A 65 -26.23 1.23 -1.17
C GLU A 65 -26.38 1.59 -2.65
N GLY A 66 -27.31 0.91 -3.33
CA GLY A 66 -27.51 1.08 -4.78
C GLY A 66 -26.36 0.60 -5.65
N PHE A 67 -25.47 -0.27 -5.13
CA PHE A 67 -24.31 -0.77 -5.88
C PHE A 67 -24.70 -1.44 -7.20
N ILE A 68 -24.16 -0.90 -8.29
CA ILE A 68 -24.26 -1.45 -9.65
C ILE A 68 -22.84 -1.85 -10.07
N PRO A 69 -22.56 -3.14 -10.31
CA PRO A 69 -21.23 -3.59 -10.73
C PRO A 69 -20.74 -2.88 -11.99
N HIS A 70 -19.43 -2.60 -12.05
CA HIS A 70 -18.78 -2.20 -13.30
C HIS A 70 -18.91 -3.33 -14.34
N SER A 71 -18.96 -2.97 -15.61
CA SER A 71 -19.01 -3.92 -16.72
C SER A 71 -17.88 -4.98 -16.61
N PRO A 72 -18.14 -6.25 -16.91
CA PRO A 72 -17.11 -7.28 -16.89
C PRO A 72 -15.93 -6.93 -17.79
N LEU A 73 -14.72 -7.26 -17.33
CA LEU A 73 -13.51 -7.13 -18.13
C LEU A 73 -13.36 -8.30 -19.10
N ASN A 74 -12.88 -8.02 -20.30
CA ASN A 74 -12.44 -9.05 -21.25
C ASN A 74 -11.00 -9.47 -20.93
N ALA A 75 -10.60 -10.66 -21.38
CA ALA A 75 -9.21 -11.12 -21.22
C ALA A 75 -8.19 -10.15 -21.84
N ARG A 76 -8.54 -9.48 -22.94
CA ARG A 76 -7.69 -8.46 -23.60
C ARG A 76 -7.51 -7.17 -22.77
N ASP A 77 -8.38 -6.92 -21.80
CA ASP A 77 -8.30 -5.74 -20.94
C ASP A 77 -7.26 -5.93 -19.83
N ILE A 78 -6.82 -7.19 -19.61
CA ILE A 78 -5.92 -7.59 -18.55
C ILE A 78 -4.61 -8.12 -19.15
N ARG A 79 -3.49 -7.54 -18.71
CA ARG A 79 -2.16 -8.06 -18.95
C ARG A 79 -1.76 -9.00 -17.81
N LYS A 80 -1.24 -10.17 -18.15
CA LYS A 80 -0.75 -11.14 -17.18
C LYS A 80 0.59 -11.72 -17.62
N ASN A 81 1.62 -11.47 -16.83
CA ASN A 81 2.99 -11.84 -17.15
C ASN A 81 3.69 -12.49 -15.93
N TRP A 82 4.65 -13.36 -16.22
CA TRP A 82 5.58 -13.89 -15.23
C TRP A 82 6.82 -13.00 -15.18
N ASP A 83 6.70 -11.89 -14.45
CA ASP A 83 7.76 -10.88 -14.37
C ASP A 83 8.96 -11.35 -13.52
N PHE A 84 8.74 -12.35 -12.67
CA PHE A 84 9.77 -12.89 -11.78
C PHE A 84 9.82 -14.40 -11.88
N GLU A 85 10.99 -14.91 -12.24
CA GLU A 85 11.29 -16.35 -12.28
C GLU A 85 11.51 -16.94 -10.89
N SER A 86 11.55 -18.28 -10.82
CA SER A 86 11.83 -18.98 -9.57
C SER A 86 13.20 -18.55 -9.02
N GLY A 87 13.23 -18.16 -7.75
CA GLY A 87 14.45 -17.72 -7.09
C GLY A 87 14.72 -16.23 -7.23
N ALA A 88 13.89 -15.46 -7.95
CA ALA A 88 14.04 -14.02 -8.04
C ALA A 88 14.08 -13.33 -6.67
N TYR A 89 14.73 -12.16 -6.60
CA TYR A 89 14.76 -11.32 -5.42
C TYR A 89 14.82 -9.84 -5.83
N MET A 90 14.48 -8.96 -4.89
CA MET A 90 14.63 -7.52 -4.95
C MET A 90 15.25 -7.05 -3.64
N CYS A 91 16.13 -6.07 -3.70
CA CYS A 91 16.69 -5.48 -2.50
C CYS A 91 16.95 -3.97 -2.69
N GLY A 92 17.12 -3.26 -1.58
CA GLY A 92 17.54 -1.86 -1.59
C GLY A 92 18.90 -1.68 -2.27
N PRO A 93 19.21 -0.47 -2.78
CA PRO A 93 20.45 -0.20 -3.52
C PRO A 93 21.73 -0.41 -2.68
N SER A 94 21.62 -0.29 -1.35
CA SER A 94 22.70 -0.54 -0.39
C SER A 94 22.95 -2.03 -0.12
N VAL A 95 22.05 -2.92 -0.54
CA VAL A 95 22.10 -4.34 -0.21
C VAL A 95 22.70 -5.12 -1.37
N GLN A 96 23.81 -5.81 -1.11
CA GLN A 96 24.44 -6.73 -2.03
C GLN A 96 23.90 -8.15 -1.81
N ALA A 97 23.53 -8.82 -2.89
CA ALA A 97 23.03 -10.18 -2.86
C ALA A 97 24.02 -11.15 -3.51
N SER A 98 24.20 -12.31 -2.89
CA SER A 98 24.97 -13.43 -3.41
C SER A 98 24.15 -14.72 -3.32
N ARG A 99 24.34 -15.63 -4.26
CA ARG A 99 23.64 -16.92 -4.30
C ARG A 99 24.65 -18.05 -4.20
N VAL A 100 24.35 -19.02 -3.36
CA VAL A 100 25.06 -20.30 -3.28
C VAL A 100 24.02 -21.40 -3.50
N GLU A 101 24.19 -22.20 -4.57
CA GLU A 101 23.16 -23.16 -5.01
C GLU A 101 22.68 -24.12 -3.91
N SER A 102 23.56 -24.50 -2.98
CA SER A 102 23.26 -25.39 -1.86
C SER A 102 22.82 -24.68 -0.57
N ALA A 103 23.08 -23.38 -0.42
CA ALA A 103 22.87 -22.64 0.84
C ALA A 103 21.82 -21.51 0.76
N GLY A 104 21.32 -21.20 -0.45
CA GLY A 104 20.28 -20.19 -0.65
C GLY A 104 20.83 -18.81 -1.05
N LEU A 105 20.19 -17.75 -0.56
CA LEU A 105 20.55 -16.36 -0.82
C LEU A 105 21.20 -15.74 0.42
N THR A 106 22.28 -15.00 0.24
CA THR A 106 22.91 -14.19 1.30
C THR A 106 22.91 -12.73 0.88
N PHE A 107 22.40 -11.89 1.77
CA PHE A 107 22.29 -10.45 1.62
C PHE A 107 23.20 -9.75 2.63
N ARG A 108 23.97 -8.78 2.16
CA ARG A 108 24.89 -7.98 2.98
C ARG A 108 24.68 -6.50 2.72
N SER A 109 24.70 -5.68 3.76
CA SER A 109 24.63 -4.23 3.66
C SER A 109 25.58 -3.58 4.64
N THR A 110 26.33 -2.58 4.17
CA THR A 110 27.10 -1.68 5.04
C THR A 110 26.32 -0.44 5.44
N SER A 111 25.15 -0.20 4.82
CA SER A 111 24.24 0.89 5.18
C SER A 111 23.43 0.52 6.42
N SER A 112 23.06 1.55 7.20
CA SER A 112 22.22 1.44 8.40
C SER A 112 20.82 0.90 8.12
N GLU A 113 20.36 0.97 6.87
CA GLU A 113 19.01 0.59 6.47
C GLU A 113 18.98 -0.24 5.18
N GLY A 114 17.95 -1.07 5.06
CA GLY A 114 17.69 -1.81 3.85
C GLY A 114 16.43 -2.67 3.92
N ALA A 115 15.93 -2.99 2.73
CA ALA A 115 14.76 -3.84 2.54
C ALA A 115 15.07 -4.93 1.50
N ILE A 116 14.56 -6.13 1.75
CA ILE A 116 14.77 -7.32 0.92
C ILE A 116 13.42 -8.00 0.69
N LEU A 117 13.20 -8.46 -0.53
CA LEU A 117 12.12 -9.36 -0.91
C LEU A 117 12.69 -10.50 -1.74
N THR A 118 12.42 -11.74 -1.32
CA THR A 118 12.73 -12.95 -2.05
C THR A 118 11.44 -13.56 -2.59
N MET A 119 11.51 -14.06 -3.81
CA MET A 119 10.42 -14.72 -4.54
C MET A 119 10.92 -16.09 -4.98
N PRO A 120 11.09 -17.04 -4.04
CA PRO A 120 11.72 -18.32 -4.35
C PRO A 120 10.96 -19.14 -5.40
N LYS A 121 9.68 -18.87 -5.61
CA LYS A 121 8.82 -19.49 -6.62
C LYS A 121 8.35 -18.52 -7.72
N GLY A 122 9.03 -17.37 -7.83
CA GLY A 122 8.66 -16.32 -8.76
C GLY A 122 7.38 -15.60 -8.38
N ALA A 123 6.96 -14.65 -9.21
CA ALA A 123 5.73 -13.90 -9.02
C ALA A 123 5.09 -13.56 -10.36
N CYS A 124 3.77 -13.51 -10.37
CA CYS A 124 2.95 -13.22 -11.53
C CYS A 124 2.34 -11.83 -11.39
N LYS A 125 2.62 -10.97 -12.35
CA LYS A 125 2.00 -9.66 -12.51
C LYS A 125 0.66 -9.80 -13.22
N THR A 126 -0.37 -9.15 -12.68
CA THR A 126 -1.68 -8.95 -13.33
C THR A 126 -2.02 -7.45 -13.29
N GLU A 127 -2.48 -6.88 -14.40
CA GLU A 127 -2.70 -5.44 -14.55
C GLU A 127 -3.75 -5.10 -15.61
N LEU A 128 -4.49 -3.99 -15.45
CA LEU A 128 -5.29 -3.43 -16.53
C LEU A 128 -4.43 -2.77 -17.62
N ASN A 129 -4.77 -3.02 -18.89
CA ASN A 129 -4.16 -2.30 -20.01
C ASN A 129 -4.59 -0.83 -20.08
N SER A 130 -5.78 -0.49 -19.60
CA SER A 130 -6.28 0.88 -19.48
C SER A 130 -7.10 1.05 -18.21
N THR A 131 -6.90 2.19 -17.55
CA THR A 131 -7.56 2.56 -16.29
C THR A 131 -8.76 3.50 -16.49
N SER A 132 -9.02 3.97 -17.72
CA SER A 132 -10.00 5.04 -17.97
C SER A 132 -11.44 4.66 -17.63
N SER A 133 -11.83 3.39 -17.82
CA SER A 133 -13.18 2.94 -17.43
C SER A 133 -13.35 2.93 -15.92
N PHE A 134 -12.31 2.50 -15.20
CA PHE A 134 -12.27 2.51 -13.74
C PHE A 134 -12.30 3.93 -13.18
N GLN A 135 -11.55 4.87 -13.77
CA GLN A 135 -11.59 6.28 -13.36
C GLN A 135 -13.00 6.88 -13.49
N ARG A 136 -13.70 6.60 -14.62
CA ARG A 136 -15.08 7.04 -14.81
C ARG A 136 -16.02 6.43 -13.77
N TYR A 137 -15.89 5.14 -13.51
CA TYR A 137 -16.70 4.47 -12.51
C TYR A 137 -16.46 5.00 -11.08
N VAL A 138 -15.20 5.22 -10.70
CA VAL A 138 -14.84 5.87 -9.43
C VAL A 138 -15.50 7.24 -9.31
N SER A 139 -15.41 8.07 -10.36
CA SER A 139 -15.97 9.43 -10.33
C SER A 139 -17.47 9.49 -10.07
N GLN A 140 -18.20 8.41 -10.36
CA GLN A 140 -19.65 8.31 -10.18
C GLN A 140 -20.05 7.74 -8.82
N HIS A 141 -19.15 7.03 -8.13
CA HIS A 141 -19.50 6.20 -6.98
C HIS A 141 -18.65 6.42 -5.72
N ALA A 142 -17.53 7.15 -5.82
CA ALA A 142 -16.61 7.33 -4.69
C ALA A 142 -17.28 7.85 -3.41
N GLU A 143 -18.20 8.81 -3.52
CA GLU A 143 -18.93 9.35 -2.37
C GLU A 143 -19.75 8.27 -1.66
N SER A 144 -20.44 7.39 -2.40
CA SER A 144 -21.21 6.30 -1.79
C SER A 144 -20.29 5.24 -1.16
N TRP A 145 -19.09 5.04 -1.69
CA TRP A 145 -18.11 4.14 -1.11
C TRP A 145 -17.56 4.66 0.22
N TYR A 146 -17.34 5.96 0.34
CA TYR A 146 -16.97 6.57 1.62
C TYR A 146 -18.08 6.46 2.65
N LYS A 147 -19.33 6.73 2.27
CA LYS A 147 -20.50 6.49 3.14
C LYS A 147 -20.62 5.04 3.57
N PHE A 148 -20.38 4.09 2.65
CA PHE A 148 -20.41 2.66 2.93
C PHE A 148 -19.31 2.25 3.93
N ALA A 149 -18.08 2.71 3.71
CA ALA A 149 -16.96 2.41 4.60
C ALA A 149 -17.21 2.91 6.03
N HIS A 150 -17.69 4.14 6.20
CA HIS A 150 -17.96 4.73 7.52
C HIS A 150 -19.23 4.21 8.19
N GLY A 151 -20.29 3.98 7.41
CA GLY A 151 -21.58 3.52 7.91
C GLY A 151 -21.61 2.00 8.12
N PRO A 152 -22.16 1.21 7.18
CA PRO A 152 -22.30 -0.23 7.32
C PRO A 152 -21.03 -0.99 7.72
N CYS A 153 -19.84 -0.60 7.23
CA CYS A 153 -18.60 -1.28 7.59
C CYS A 153 -17.98 -0.79 8.91
N GLY A 154 -18.41 0.36 9.44
CA GLY A 154 -17.87 0.95 10.67
C GLY A 154 -16.36 1.23 10.61
N ARG A 155 -15.81 1.52 9.44
CA ARG A 155 -14.38 1.79 9.22
C ARG A 155 -14.14 3.28 9.14
N ASN A 156 -13.15 3.77 9.88
CA ASN A 156 -12.70 5.15 9.79
C ASN A 156 -11.68 5.29 8.63
N VAL A 157 -12.17 5.41 7.40
CA VAL A 157 -11.30 5.61 6.21
C VAL A 157 -11.20 7.09 5.91
N ALA A 158 -10.02 7.69 6.05
CA ALA A 158 -9.85 9.11 5.81
C ALA A 158 -9.95 9.48 4.32
N ASN A 159 -10.20 10.76 4.05
CA ASN A 159 -10.22 11.28 2.69
C ASN A 159 -8.84 11.08 2.03
N GLY A 160 -8.79 10.43 0.86
CA GLY A 160 -7.54 10.02 0.22
C GLY A 160 -7.01 8.64 0.60
N GLU A 161 -7.63 7.91 1.51
CA GLU A 161 -7.18 6.55 1.86
C GLU A 161 -7.83 5.45 1.02
N LEU A 162 -9.03 5.72 0.46
CA LEU A 162 -9.76 4.75 -0.32
C LEU A 162 -9.03 4.44 -1.64
N ARG A 163 -8.92 3.14 -1.92
CA ARG A 163 -8.21 2.57 -3.06
C ARG A 163 -9.13 1.74 -3.94
N LEU A 164 -8.96 1.87 -5.25
CA LEU A 164 -9.46 0.91 -6.24
C LEU A 164 -8.29 0.19 -6.90
N VAL A 165 -8.20 -1.13 -6.73
CA VAL A 165 -7.14 -1.97 -7.27
C VAL A 165 -7.31 -2.15 -8.77
N TYR A 166 -6.28 -1.80 -9.55
CA TYR A 166 -6.20 -2.06 -10.99
C TYR A 166 -5.08 -3.04 -11.37
N GLY A 167 -4.30 -3.51 -10.39
CA GLY A 167 -3.37 -4.60 -10.60
C GLY A 167 -2.64 -5.07 -9.34
N CYS A 168 -1.98 -6.22 -9.45
CA CYS A 168 -1.24 -6.86 -8.37
C CYS A 168 -0.11 -7.76 -8.90
N ASP A 169 0.95 -7.91 -8.11
CA ASP A 169 2.01 -8.90 -8.31
C ASP A 169 1.88 -9.95 -7.21
N LYS A 170 1.64 -11.21 -7.59
CA LYS A 170 1.36 -12.29 -6.62
C LYS A 170 2.36 -13.44 -6.71
N SER A 171 2.69 -13.98 -5.55
CA SER A 171 3.50 -15.19 -5.40
C SER A 171 2.73 -16.31 -4.70
N ILE A 172 3.31 -17.50 -4.71
CA ILE A 172 2.92 -18.64 -3.86
C ILE A 172 3.83 -18.77 -2.63
N ALA A 173 4.98 -18.09 -2.62
CA ALA A 173 5.96 -18.10 -1.52
C ALA A 173 6.85 -16.85 -1.58
N TRP A 174 7.16 -16.28 -0.43
CA TRP A 174 7.95 -15.07 -0.32
C TRP A 174 8.74 -15.03 0.99
N GLY A 175 9.83 -14.27 1.00
CA GLY A 175 10.52 -13.86 2.21
C GLY A 175 10.75 -12.36 2.15
N MET A 176 10.45 -11.64 3.22
CA MET A 176 10.75 -10.22 3.33
C MET A 176 11.60 -9.97 4.56
N ALA A 177 12.51 -9.02 4.47
CA ALA A 177 13.26 -8.54 5.61
C ALA A 177 13.47 -7.04 5.48
N ALA A 178 13.38 -6.35 6.61
CA ALA A 178 13.75 -4.95 6.75
C ALA A 178 14.67 -4.81 7.97
N PHE A 179 15.65 -3.93 7.85
CA PHE A 179 16.54 -3.57 8.95
C PHE A 179 16.77 -2.06 8.92
N SER A 180 16.88 -1.48 10.10
CA SER A 180 17.20 -0.08 10.34
C SER A 180 18.26 0.00 11.44
N ASN A 181 18.93 1.15 11.58
CA ASN A 181 19.92 1.43 12.63
C ASN A 181 21.00 0.35 12.82
N THR A 182 21.35 -0.36 11.74
CA THR A 182 22.21 -1.55 11.80
C THR A 182 23.43 -1.40 10.91
N THR A 183 24.64 -1.49 11.48
CA THR A 183 25.86 -1.52 10.66
C THR A 183 26.23 -2.97 10.33
N ASN A 184 26.60 -3.22 9.06
CA ASN A 184 27.04 -4.53 8.58
C ASN A 184 25.99 -5.65 8.73
N ALA A 185 24.76 -5.41 8.27
CA ALA A 185 23.71 -6.43 8.26
C ALA A 185 24.09 -7.61 7.34
N GLU A 186 23.99 -8.84 7.83
CA GLU A 186 24.03 -10.07 7.04
C GLU A 186 22.77 -10.90 7.29
N LEU A 187 22.03 -11.20 6.22
CA LEU A 187 20.82 -12.01 6.26
C LEU A 187 20.91 -13.13 5.23
N LYS A 188 20.55 -14.35 5.62
CA LYS A 188 20.50 -15.52 4.74
C LYS A 188 19.08 -16.02 4.62
N PHE A 189 18.66 -16.26 3.38
CA PHE A 189 17.35 -16.81 3.06
C PHE A 189 17.52 -18.17 2.42
N SER A 190 16.97 -19.20 3.05
CA SER A 190 17.13 -20.59 2.62
C SER A 190 15.81 -21.35 2.71
N LYS A 191 15.76 -22.51 2.05
CA LYS A 191 14.67 -23.46 2.22
C LYS A 191 14.91 -24.19 3.55
N SER A 192 13.92 -24.20 4.42
CA SER A 192 13.99 -24.88 5.70
C SER A 192 14.08 -26.39 5.48
N GLN A 193 15.03 -27.04 6.17
CA GLN A 193 15.31 -28.47 6.02
C GLN A 193 14.33 -29.36 6.83
N HIS A 194 13.56 -28.79 7.75
CA HIS A 194 12.70 -29.52 8.69
C HIS A 194 11.20 -29.32 8.43
N ARG A 195 10.67 -29.88 7.34
CA ARG A 195 9.23 -30.20 7.22
C ARG A 195 9.00 -31.47 6.40
N SER A 196 8.37 -32.46 7.03
CA SER A 196 8.03 -33.76 6.47
C SER A 196 6.79 -33.75 5.57
N ASP A 197 6.19 -32.59 5.31
CA ASP A 197 4.83 -32.50 4.77
C ASP A 197 4.75 -31.55 3.57
N GLY A 198 5.43 -31.90 2.46
CA GLY A 198 5.20 -31.40 1.07
C GLY A 198 5.23 -29.88 0.77
N GLU A 199 5.19 -29.02 1.77
CA GLU A 199 5.07 -27.57 1.69
C GLU A 199 6.43 -26.98 2.02
N SER A 200 7.13 -26.48 1.00
CA SER A 200 8.47 -25.94 1.18
C SER A 200 8.41 -24.68 2.04
N SER A 201 8.73 -24.78 3.33
CA SER A 201 8.92 -23.63 4.20
C SER A 201 10.28 -22.98 3.92
N TYR A 202 10.30 -21.66 4.00
CA TYR A 202 11.51 -20.86 3.91
C TYR A 202 11.82 -20.24 5.26
N SER A 203 13.06 -19.85 5.50
CA SER A 203 13.48 -19.20 6.75
C SER A 203 14.53 -18.16 6.49
N TRP A 204 14.62 -17.20 7.41
CA TRP A 204 15.71 -16.26 7.52
C TRP A 204 16.66 -16.70 8.63
N GLU A 205 17.95 -16.67 8.35
CA GLU A 205 19.01 -16.66 9.36
C GLU A 205 19.64 -15.27 9.34
N HIS A 206 19.78 -14.65 10.50
CA HIS A 206 20.42 -13.35 10.62
C HIS A 206 21.12 -13.27 11.97
N SER A 207 22.19 -12.47 12.07
CA SER A 207 22.61 -11.96 13.39
C SER A 207 21.44 -11.20 14.00
N GLU A 208 21.36 -11.01 15.33
CA GLU A 208 20.22 -10.47 16.12
C GLU A 208 19.69 -9.06 15.73
N ILE A 209 19.99 -8.59 14.52
CA ILE A 209 19.95 -7.22 14.03
C ILE A 209 18.97 -7.01 12.85
N ALA A 210 18.16 -8.02 12.49
CA ALA A 210 17.01 -7.79 11.60
C ALA A 210 15.79 -7.42 12.44
N GLU A 211 15.39 -6.15 12.38
CA GLU A 211 14.25 -5.62 13.14
C GLU A 211 12.94 -6.33 12.77
N ALA A 212 12.78 -6.72 11.51
CA ALA A 212 11.65 -7.53 11.08
C ALA A 212 11.99 -8.43 9.89
N ALA A 213 11.93 -9.75 10.07
CA ALA A 213 12.07 -10.76 9.02
C ALA A 213 10.84 -11.66 8.98
N ARG A 214 10.33 -11.95 7.78
CA ARG A 214 9.08 -12.66 7.56
C ARG A 214 9.16 -13.59 6.36
N VAL A 215 8.38 -14.65 6.43
CA VAL A 215 8.18 -15.60 5.34
C VAL A 215 6.70 -15.90 5.23
N GLY A 216 6.23 -16.16 4.02
CA GLY A 216 4.86 -16.57 3.80
C GLY A 216 4.68 -17.37 2.52
N PRO A 217 3.50 -17.99 2.33
CA PRO A 217 2.38 -18.06 3.28
C PRO A 217 2.76 -18.82 4.55
N GLY A 218 2.20 -18.42 5.70
CA GLY A 218 2.31 -19.18 6.93
C GLY A 218 1.58 -20.51 6.82
N GLY A 219 1.96 -21.51 7.63
CA GLY A 219 1.36 -22.85 7.57
C GLY A 219 -0.15 -22.88 7.84
N HIS A 220 -0.75 -21.79 8.35
CA HIS A 220 -2.18 -21.64 8.58
C HIS A 220 -2.92 -20.86 7.48
N ASP A 221 -2.22 -20.06 6.68
CA ASP A 221 -2.83 -19.09 5.76
C ASP A 221 -3.60 -19.76 4.62
N ASN A 222 -3.14 -20.94 4.20
CA ASN A 222 -3.63 -21.64 3.01
C ASN A 222 -4.16 -23.06 3.26
N LYS A 223 -4.33 -23.49 4.52
CA LYS A 223 -4.72 -24.87 4.86
C LYS A 223 -6.01 -25.33 4.17
N ASP A 224 -6.94 -24.43 3.91
CA ASP A 224 -8.27 -24.73 3.39
C ASP A 224 -8.54 -24.16 2.00
N VAL A 225 -7.56 -23.49 1.39
CA VAL A 225 -7.65 -22.91 0.03
C VAL A 225 -6.59 -23.44 -0.92
N GLY A 226 -5.47 -23.98 -0.43
CA GLY A 226 -4.47 -24.68 -1.25
C GLY A 226 -4.84 -26.16 -1.45
N ARG A 227 -4.60 -26.70 -2.66
CA ARG A 227 -4.62 -28.15 -2.87
C ARG A 227 -3.19 -28.69 -2.81
N LEU A 228 -3.02 -29.91 -2.31
CA LEU A 228 -1.72 -30.60 -2.31
C LEU A 228 -1.16 -30.61 -3.75
N GLY A 229 0.05 -30.08 -3.93
CA GLY A 229 0.70 -29.95 -5.24
C GLY A 229 0.30 -28.73 -6.09
N ASN A 230 -0.70 -27.95 -5.68
CA ASN A 230 -1.09 -26.70 -6.36
C ASN A 230 -1.38 -25.58 -5.34
N PRO A 231 -0.32 -24.94 -4.79
CA PRO A 231 -0.47 -23.89 -3.80
C PRO A 231 -1.17 -22.65 -4.37
N ALA A 232 -2.01 -22.01 -3.55
CA ALA A 232 -2.72 -20.81 -3.94
C ALA A 232 -1.75 -19.64 -4.17
N ARG A 233 -1.89 -18.97 -5.33
CA ARG A 233 -1.13 -17.75 -5.64
C ARG A 233 -1.91 -16.52 -5.19
N ASN A 234 -2.05 -16.41 -3.88
CA ASN A 234 -2.86 -15.38 -3.21
C ASN A 234 -2.01 -14.38 -2.41
N GLN A 235 -0.69 -14.53 -2.42
CA GLN A 235 0.23 -13.67 -1.68
C GLN A 235 0.60 -12.45 -2.52
N CYS A 236 -0.01 -11.30 -2.24
CA CYS A 236 0.20 -10.07 -3.02
C CYS A 236 1.41 -9.28 -2.52
N LEU A 237 2.47 -9.22 -3.32
CA LEU A 237 3.71 -8.54 -2.96
C LEU A 237 3.66 -7.05 -3.28
N PHE A 238 3.03 -6.70 -4.39
CA PHE A 238 2.81 -5.32 -4.81
C PHE A 238 1.39 -5.13 -5.28
N LEU A 239 0.79 -4.01 -4.89
CA LEU A 239 -0.57 -3.66 -5.24
C LEU A 239 -0.60 -2.32 -5.98
N ARG A 240 -1.32 -2.28 -7.09
CA ARG A 240 -1.49 -1.12 -7.95
C ARG A 240 -2.91 -0.60 -7.84
N SER A 241 -3.05 0.64 -7.39
CA SER A 241 -4.32 1.24 -6.99
C SER A 241 -4.51 2.66 -7.47
N MET A 242 -5.77 3.04 -7.68
CA MET A 242 -6.16 4.44 -7.78
C MET A 242 -6.43 4.98 -6.38
N THR A 243 -5.87 6.13 -6.06
CA THR A 243 -6.16 6.89 -4.84
C THR A 243 -7.28 7.87 -5.14
N VAL A 244 -8.33 7.82 -4.31
CA VAL A 244 -9.52 8.66 -4.47
C VAL A 244 -9.54 9.71 -3.36
N THR A 245 -9.55 10.99 -3.71
CA THR A 245 -9.68 12.09 -2.74
C THR A 245 -10.80 13.02 -3.18
N LEU A 246 -11.72 13.31 -2.27
CA LEU A 246 -12.79 14.28 -2.47
C LEU A 246 -12.32 15.69 -2.11
N ALA A 247 -12.86 16.70 -2.77
CA ALA A 247 -12.65 18.09 -2.37
C ALA A 247 -13.17 18.31 -0.94
N THR A 248 -12.55 19.22 -0.19
CA THR A 248 -12.86 19.44 1.24
C THR A 248 -14.36 19.67 1.48
N HIS A 249 -14.99 20.55 0.69
CA HIS A 249 -16.42 20.84 0.84
C HIS A 249 -17.34 19.64 0.54
N ILE A 250 -16.93 18.76 -0.39
CA ILE A 250 -17.66 17.52 -0.68
C ILE A 250 -17.49 16.54 0.49
N TRP A 251 -16.25 16.35 0.96
CA TRP A 251 -15.94 15.49 2.10
C TRP A 251 -16.70 15.91 3.35
N GLU A 252 -16.66 17.18 3.70
CA GLU A 252 -17.39 17.75 4.84
C GLU A 252 -18.91 17.60 4.65
N GLY A 253 -19.41 17.79 3.43
CA GLY A 253 -20.81 17.58 3.06
C GLY A 253 -21.31 16.14 3.25
N LEU A 254 -20.41 15.14 3.31
CA LEU A 254 -20.80 13.76 3.63
C LEU A 254 -21.18 13.57 5.11
N GLY A 255 -20.81 14.50 5.99
CA GLY A 255 -21.17 14.47 7.41
C GLY A 255 -20.57 13.30 8.19
N LEU A 256 -19.43 12.75 7.75
CA LEU A 256 -18.82 11.51 8.30
C LEU A 256 -18.10 11.69 9.66
N GLY A 257 -18.45 12.73 10.43
CA GLY A 257 -18.11 12.86 11.86
C GLY A 257 -16.63 13.03 12.22
N ILE A 258 -15.71 13.06 11.26
CA ILE A 258 -14.26 13.11 11.51
C ILE A 258 -13.64 14.25 10.70
N ARG A 259 -13.21 15.29 11.42
CA ARG A 259 -12.26 16.27 10.88
C ARG A 259 -10.94 15.52 10.67
N ALA A 260 -10.56 15.31 9.43
CA ALA A 260 -9.16 15.07 9.12
C ALA A 260 -8.42 16.39 9.39
N GLU A 261 -7.98 16.61 10.63
CA GLU A 261 -6.88 17.56 10.84
C GLU A 261 -5.71 17.02 10.02
N PRO A 262 -5.15 17.80 9.08
CA PRO A 262 -4.02 17.33 8.31
C PRO A 262 -2.90 16.98 9.29
N MET A 263 -2.43 15.73 9.26
CA MET A 263 -1.32 15.23 10.09
C MET A 263 0.06 15.85 9.72
N PHE A 264 0.04 17.00 9.06
CA PHE A 264 1.16 17.90 8.89
C PHE A 264 0.76 19.20 9.57
N GLN A 265 1.41 19.52 10.69
CA GLN A 265 1.55 20.91 11.09
C GLN A 265 2.18 21.61 9.87
N GLU A 266 1.46 22.56 9.26
CA GLU A 266 2.02 23.39 8.20
C GLU A 266 3.32 24.00 8.73
N SER A 267 4.45 23.38 8.39
CA SER A 267 5.65 24.17 8.18
C SER A 267 5.27 25.02 6.98
N THR A 268 4.88 26.25 7.23
CA THR A 268 4.49 27.26 6.25
C THR A 268 5.65 27.50 5.29
N LEU A 269 5.84 26.61 4.33
CA LEU A 269 6.54 26.93 3.09
C LEU A 269 5.54 27.72 2.26
N SER A 270 5.50 29.02 2.49
CA SER A 270 4.65 29.95 1.76
C SER A 270 4.91 29.82 0.26
N LEU A 271 3.90 29.39 -0.49
CA LEU A 271 3.84 29.55 -1.95
C LEU A 271 3.60 31.03 -2.26
N SER A 272 4.61 31.87 -2.08
CA SER A 272 4.60 33.25 -2.55
C SER A 272 5.07 33.36 -4.01
N ASP A 273 5.45 32.25 -4.64
CA ASP A 273 6.02 32.28 -5.99
C ASP A 273 4.91 32.28 -7.04
N GLN A 274 4.57 33.49 -7.51
CA GLN A 274 3.53 33.71 -8.53
C GLN A 274 3.86 33.06 -9.89
N SER A 275 5.10 32.59 -10.08
CA SER A 275 5.61 31.97 -11.31
C SER A 275 5.09 30.55 -11.58
N LEU A 276 4.63 29.82 -10.55
CA LEU A 276 4.11 28.46 -10.71
C LEU A 276 2.69 28.42 -11.28
N TRP A 277 1.91 29.49 -11.12
CA TRP A 277 0.50 29.55 -11.55
C TRP A 277 0.32 29.77 -13.05
N SER A 278 1.41 30.10 -13.77
CA SER A 278 1.42 30.25 -15.23
C SER A 278 1.97 29.03 -15.97
N MET A 279 2.42 27.99 -15.25
CA MET A 279 3.00 26.78 -15.84
C MET A 279 1.93 25.74 -16.18
N ASP A 280 2.20 24.93 -17.21
CA ASP A 280 1.38 23.78 -17.52
C ASP A 280 1.39 22.75 -16.35
N PRO A 281 0.25 22.13 -15.99
CA PRO A 281 0.16 21.17 -14.89
C PRO A 281 1.15 19.99 -14.94
N ALA A 282 1.54 19.51 -16.13
CA ALA A 282 2.56 18.48 -16.26
C ALA A 282 3.96 19.02 -15.90
N THR A 283 4.19 20.31 -16.16
CA THR A 283 5.43 21.01 -15.79
C THR A 283 5.51 21.21 -14.28
N ILE A 284 4.40 21.59 -13.63
CA ILE A 284 4.33 21.80 -12.17
C ILE A 284 4.65 20.52 -11.40
N LEU A 285 4.12 19.37 -11.84
CA LEU A 285 4.42 18.05 -11.26
C LEU A 285 5.90 17.65 -11.40
N GLY A 286 6.64 18.25 -12.33
CA GLY A 286 8.07 18.07 -12.54
C GLY A 286 8.95 19.19 -11.97
N THR A 287 8.43 20.06 -11.10
CA THR A 287 9.21 21.14 -10.47
C THR A 287 9.96 20.69 -9.21
N GLU A 288 11.08 21.38 -8.92
CA GLU A 288 11.89 21.21 -7.69
C GLU A 288 11.06 21.30 -6.40
N TYR A 289 9.98 22.07 -6.43
CA TYR A 289 9.06 22.20 -5.30
C TYR A 289 8.33 20.89 -4.98
N VAL A 290 7.72 20.26 -5.99
CA VAL A 290 7.05 18.95 -5.83
C VAL A 290 8.07 17.87 -5.45
N PHE A 291 9.30 17.98 -5.97
CA PHE A 291 10.41 17.10 -5.58
C PHE A 291 10.77 17.24 -4.10
N ARG A 292 10.85 18.46 -3.54
CA ARG A 292 11.15 18.67 -2.11
C ARG A 292 10.04 18.17 -1.19
N LEU A 293 8.77 18.29 -1.59
CA LEU A 293 7.65 17.70 -0.83
C LEU A 293 7.71 16.17 -0.84
N LEU A 294 7.97 15.56 -2.00
CA LEU A 294 8.06 14.10 -2.13
C LEU A 294 9.33 13.52 -1.47
N SER A 295 10.46 14.24 -1.50
CA SER A 295 11.70 13.82 -0.83
C SER A 295 11.59 13.90 0.69
N GLY A 296 10.90 14.92 1.23
CA GLY A 296 10.54 14.99 2.65
C GLY A 296 9.67 13.82 3.10
N VAL A 297 8.70 13.40 2.27
CA VAL A 297 7.91 12.17 2.54
C VAL A 297 8.75 10.92 2.40
N ASN A 298 9.73 10.86 1.49
CA ASN A 298 10.66 9.75 1.39
C ASN A 298 11.53 9.63 2.66
N ALA A 299 11.97 10.74 3.25
CA ALA A 299 12.68 10.75 4.53
C ALA A 299 11.79 10.29 5.70
N VAL A 300 10.50 10.66 5.70
CA VAL A 300 9.52 10.19 6.70
C VAL A 300 9.11 8.73 6.48
N LEU A 301 9.05 8.25 5.23
CA LEU A 301 8.90 6.82 4.87
C LEU A 301 10.02 6.00 5.51
N HIS A 302 11.27 6.43 5.32
CA HIS A 302 12.43 5.77 5.93
C HIS A 302 12.40 5.83 7.46
N ALA A 303 11.92 6.92 8.06
CA ALA A 303 11.83 7.07 9.51
C ALA A 303 10.71 6.21 10.14
N ALA A 304 9.55 6.08 9.50
CA ALA A 304 8.45 5.26 10.00
C ALA A 304 8.67 3.75 9.77
N GLU A 305 9.44 3.39 8.75
CA GLU A 305 9.95 2.02 8.58
C GLU A 305 10.92 1.62 9.72
N ALA A 306 11.46 2.59 10.48
CA ALA A 306 12.44 2.39 11.56
C ALA A 306 11.87 2.53 13.00
N SER A 307 10.58 2.82 13.17
CA SER A 307 10.00 3.09 14.50
C SER A 307 8.91 2.09 14.88
N GLY A 308 9.30 0.84 15.17
CA GLY A 308 8.51 -0.08 15.99
C GLY A 308 8.57 0.32 17.47
N SER A 309 7.89 1.40 17.84
CA SER A 309 7.63 1.91 19.21
C SER A 309 8.67 1.62 20.32
N SER A 310 9.41 2.64 20.74
CA SER A 310 9.66 2.92 22.15
C SER A 310 9.67 4.44 22.34
N GLU A 311 8.98 4.89 23.38
CA GLU A 311 8.64 6.27 23.73
C GLU A 311 9.58 7.37 23.19
N VAL A 312 9.10 8.17 22.24
CA VAL A 312 9.65 9.50 21.98
C VAL A 312 8.93 10.47 22.92
N ALA A 313 9.58 10.83 24.02
CA ALA A 313 9.07 11.84 24.95
C ALA A 313 8.98 13.21 24.26
N VAL A 314 7.76 13.75 24.15
CA VAL A 314 7.47 15.13 23.69
C VAL A 314 6.56 15.77 24.75
N PRO A 315 6.76 17.05 25.14
CA PRO A 315 6.36 17.53 26.45
C PRO A 315 4.84 17.55 26.61
N VAL A 316 4.38 16.88 27.66
CA VAL A 316 3.00 16.92 28.14
C VAL A 316 2.71 18.34 28.65
N ASN A 317 2.04 19.16 27.83
CA ASN A 317 1.33 20.32 28.36
C ASN A 317 0.16 19.79 29.22
N LYS A 318 0.37 19.75 30.54
CA LYS A 318 -0.68 19.47 31.53
C LYS A 318 -1.73 20.58 31.45
N VAL A 319 -2.79 20.36 30.68
CA VAL A 319 -4.01 21.16 30.80
C VAL A 319 -4.87 20.52 31.91
N ARG A 320 -5.00 21.25 33.01
CA ARG A 320 -5.83 20.88 34.16
C ARG A 320 -7.30 20.99 33.75
N MET A 321 -8.03 19.88 33.83
CA MET A 321 -9.46 19.82 33.54
C MET A 321 -10.28 20.55 34.60
N GLN A 322 -11.22 21.39 34.15
CA GLN A 322 -12.46 21.67 34.88
C GLN A 322 -13.61 21.00 34.12
N ASP A 323 -14.16 19.96 34.75
CA ASP A 323 -15.52 19.40 34.67
C ASP A 323 -16.17 19.02 33.32
N GLY A 324 -16.84 17.85 33.31
CA GLY A 324 -17.91 17.54 32.34
C GLY A 324 -17.59 16.64 31.13
N ARG A 325 -17.29 15.35 31.37
CA ARG A 325 -17.54 14.16 30.50
C ARG A 325 -17.52 14.30 28.95
N LYS A 326 -16.44 13.79 28.34
CA LYS A 326 -16.47 12.94 27.12
C LYS A 326 -15.39 11.84 27.27
N PRO A 327 -15.60 10.60 26.79
CA PRO A 327 -14.56 9.59 26.85
C PRO A 327 -13.40 10.00 25.96
N PHE A 328 -12.19 10.01 26.53
CA PHE A 328 -10.94 10.16 25.81
C PHE A 328 -10.73 8.92 24.94
N LEU A 329 -10.82 9.07 23.62
CA LEU A 329 -10.17 8.13 22.71
C LEU A 329 -8.73 8.61 22.57
N ASN A 330 -7.78 7.77 22.98
CA ASN A 330 -6.37 7.96 22.67
C ASN A 330 -6.22 7.84 21.15
N ASP A 331 -6.41 8.96 20.44
CA ASP A 331 -6.03 9.09 19.04
C ASP A 331 -4.50 9.25 18.98
N VAL A 332 -3.81 8.15 19.28
CA VAL A 332 -2.40 8.01 18.94
C VAL A 332 -2.39 7.57 17.48
N SER A 333 -2.75 8.49 16.58
CA SER A 333 -2.46 8.36 15.16
C SER A 333 -0.94 8.42 15.00
N LEU A 334 -0.31 7.26 15.18
CA LEU A 334 1.06 6.99 14.76
C LEU A 334 1.17 7.40 13.29
N MET A 335 2.18 8.21 12.97
CA MET A 335 2.41 8.80 11.64
C MET A 335 2.14 7.78 10.53
N VAL A 336 0.94 7.85 9.93
CA VAL A 336 0.67 7.16 8.68
C VAL A 336 1.52 7.88 7.67
N VAL A 337 2.58 7.22 7.21
CA VAL A 337 3.37 7.81 6.15
C VAL A 337 2.47 8.03 4.96
N SER A 338 2.27 9.30 4.62
CA SER A 338 1.33 9.70 3.59
C SER A 338 1.78 9.12 2.26
N HIS A 339 0.94 8.26 1.68
CA HIS A 339 1.17 7.69 0.36
C HIS A 339 1.45 8.81 -0.67
N PRO A 340 2.37 8.64 -1.64
CA PRO A 340 2.75 9.72 -2.57
C PRO A 340 1.57 10.40 -3.29
N SER A 341 0.55 9.62 -3.63
CA SER A 341 -0.72 10.13 -4.18
C SER A 341 -1.39 11.23 -3.35
N SER A 342 -1.25 11.20 -2.02
CA SER A 342 -1.84 12.22 -1.14
C SER A 342 -1.24 13.61 -1.39
N ILE A 343 0.07 13.69 -1.69
CA ILE A 343 0.71 14.95 -2.07
C ILE A 343 0.20 15.40 -3.45
N ILE A 344 0.18 14.48 -4.41
CA ILE A 344 -0.27 14.80 -5.79
C ILE A 344 -1.71 15.29 -5.77
N ASN A 345 -2.60 14.64 -5.04
CA ASN A 345 -4.00 15.05 -4.95
C ASN A 345 -4.17 16.44 -4.32
N LYS A 346 -3.37 16.78 -3.28
CA LYS A 346 -3.35 18.13 -2.70
C LYS A 346 -2.92 19.18 -3.75
N LEU A 347 -1.91 18.87 -4.56
CA LEU A 347 -1.47 19.75 -5.64
C LEU A 347 -2.55 19.90 -6.71
N LEU A 348 -3.22 18.81 -7.11
CA LEU A 348 -4.30 18.85 -8.09
C LEU A 348 -5.45 19.77 -7.64
N PHE A 349 -5.83 19.77 -6.36
CA PHE A 349 -6.85 20.70 -5.86
C PHE A 349 -6.40 22.16 -5.85
N ARG A 350 -5.09 22.43 -5.70
CA ARG A 350 -4.56 23.80 -5.86
C ARG A 350 -4.58 24.26 -7.31
N LEU A 351 -4.28 23.37 -8.26
CA LEU A 351 -4.28 23.66 -9.69
C LEU A 351 -5.69 23.74 -10.28
N TYR A 352 -6.62 22.94 -9.75
CA TYR A 352 -8.00 22.88 -10.19
C TYR A 352 -8.94 23.08 -8.99
N PRO A 353 -9.11 24.32 -8.49
CA PRO A 353 -9.90 24.60 -7.29
C PRO A 353 -11.39 24.22 -7.43
N THR A 354 -11.90 24.15 -8.66
CA THR A 354 -13.28 23.76 -8.96
C THR A 354 -13.47 22.24 -9.08
N ALA A 355 -12.38 21.45 -9.02
CA ALA A 355 -12.49 19.99 -9.07
C ALA A 355 -13.16 19.47 -7.79
N THR A 356 -14.13 18.57 -7.95
CA THR A 356 -14.82 17.93 -6.83
C THR A 356 -14.08 16.70 -6.31
N MET A 357 -13.18 16.14 -7.12
CA MET A 357 -12.44 14.92 -6.81
C MET A 357 -11.09 14.91 -7.54
N ALA A 358 -10.08 14.35 -6.89
CA ALA A 358 -8.80 13.99 -7.49
C ALA A 358 -8.64 12.46 -7.48
N ILE A 359 -8.31 11.90 -8.65
CA ILE A 359 -8.03 10.47 -8.82
C ILE A 359 -6.62 10.32 -9.38
N THR A 360 -5.72 9.74 -8.59
CA THR A 360 -4.34 9.47 -9.02
C THR A 360 -4.06 7.99 -9.07
N THR A 361 -3.23 7.57 -10.01
CA THR A 361 -2.78 6.17 -10.13
C THR A 361 -1.33 6.07 -9.71
N ASP A 362 -0.86 4.86 -9.41
CA ASP A 362 0.55 4.70 -9.05
C ASP A 362 1.53 5.12 -10.15
N ALA A 363 1.13 5.01 -11.42
CA ALA A 363 1.92 5.52 -12.53
C ALA A 363 2.23 7.02 -12.40
N ALA A 364 1.33 7.80 -11.80
CA ALA A 364 1.51 9.24 -11.64
C ALA A 364 2.67 9.59 -10.71
N TRP A 365 2.79 8.95 -9.54
CA TRP A 365 3.93 9.19 -8.65
C TRP A 365 5.19 8.44 -9.10
N GLN A 366 5.06 7.28 -9.74
CA GLN A 366 6.21 6.55 -10.29
C GLN A 366 6.94 7.34 -11.38
N ALA A 367 6.23 8.11 -12.19
CA ALA A 367 6.83 8.98 -13.21
C ALA A 367 7.69 10.11 -12.59
N ILE A 368 7.39 10.50 -11.35
CA ILE A 368 8.03 11.62 -10.66
C ILE A 368 9.26 11.14 -9.85
N LEU A 369 9.27 9.88 -9.37
CA LEU A 369 10.34 9.35 -8.51
C LEU A 369 11.77 9.38 -9.10
N PRO A 370 12.03 9.04 -10.38
CA PRO A 370 13.39 9.08 -10.94
C PRO A 370 13.98 10.50 -10.97
N GLN A 371 13.13 11.52 -11.17
CA GLN A 371 13.55 12.92 -11.24
C GLN A 371 13.99 13.45 -9.87
N VAL A 372 13.44 12.92 -8.77
CA VAL A 372 13.87 13.26 -7.39
C VAL A 372 15.35 12.90 -7.15
N ARG A 373 15.89 11.89 -7.83
CA ARG A 373 17.29 11.45 -7.62
C ARG A 373 18.33 12.31 -8.34
N SER A 374 18.00 12.89 -9.50
CA SER A 374 18.95 13.71 -10.26
C SER A 374 19.23 15.07 -9.63
N PHE A 375 18.38 15.52 -8.70
CA PHE A 375 18.56 16.78 -7.95
C PHE A 375 19.12 16.59 -6.53
N ALA A 376 19.19 15.35 -6.04
CA ALA A 376 19.71 15.01 -4.71
C ALA A 376 21.16 14.47 -4.74
N ALA A 377 21.74 14.35 -5.94
CA ALA A 377 23.16 14.11 -6.20
C ALA A 377 23.79 15.40 -6.70
#